data_AF-A0A843J8K1-F1
#
_entry.id   AF-A0A843J8K1-F1
#
_cell.length_a   1.000
_cell.length_b   1.000
_cell.length_c   1.000
_cell.angle_alpha   90.00
_cell.angle_beta   90.00
_cell.angle_gamma   90.00
#
_symmetry.space_group_name_H-M   'P 1'
#
loop_
_entity.id
_entity.type
_entity.pdbx_description
1 polymer ?
#
loop_
_entity_poly.entity_id
_entity_poly.type
_entity_poly.pdbx_seq_one_letter_code
_entity_poly.pdbx_strand_id
1 'polypeptide(L)'
;MSDSLFCPNCGMLKKNCVCGKYVADRTKKPYQKKANNKTNNTNNKVNNKAKNTAKGLYQYENRKPITVSEELDVPIAEVYDIAEHDLPQEVIDRLKEEYPEIPEQIIENFPFEKPREGQLEIIADIEEAISKGYKYIILEAGTGTGKSAIASTLARMYESAYILTMTKQLQKQYADEFDFPLVKGRGNFDCLKDGFEVTCDMGACKTAPKSAKFFCPYGISKNPTLTGDLAFQDSFGSDVFFQTNDHCKYWQQKANAINSPITLMNYDYAILELNYVKHFGKRSLLILDEAHNIEDKLMRTMEINLYNRQLEKDIKKVISPQTLKSAEKGEWIMEIEAIQGHYS
;
A
#
# COMPACT_ATOMS: atom_id res chain seq x y z
N MET A 1 -7.68 -44.00 3.61
CA MET A 1 -7.43 -42.86 2.70
C MET A 1 -8.64 -42.66 1.79
N SER A 2 -9.63 -41.84 2.18
CA SER A 2 -10.66 -41.30 1.25
C SER A 2 -11.74 -40.51 2.00
N ASP A 3 -11.43 -39.29 2.47
CA ASP A 3 -12.49 -38.30 2.78
C ASP A 3 -11.98 -36.84 2.83
N SER A 4 -10.92 -36.51 2.09
CA SER A 4 -10.50 -35.10 1.98
C SER A 4 -11.51 -34.33 1.12
N LEU A 5 -11.94 -33.16 1.62
CA LEU A 5 -12.79 -32.19 0.90
C LEU A 5 -12.09 -31.57 -0.31
N PHE A 6 -10.76 -31.67 -0.35
CA PHE A 6 -9.89 -31.02 -1.32
C PHE A 6 -9.40 -32.02 -2.37
N CYS A 7 -9.23 -31.53 -3.59
CA CYS A 7 -8.67 -32.31 -4.68
C CYS A 7 -7.16 -32.49 -4.43
N PRO A 8 -6.64 -33.72 -4.36
CA PRO A 8 -5.22 -33.96 -4.10
C PRO A 8 -4.30 -33.47 -5.24
N ASN A 9 -4.84 -33.22 -6.43
CA ASN A 9 -4.07 -32.78 -7.59
C ASN A 9 -3.97 -31.24 -7.71
N CYS A 10 -4.97 -30.49 -7.26
CA CYS A 10 -5.00 -29.03 -7.44
C CYS A 10 -5.33 -28.23 -6.17
N GLY A 11 -5.54 -28.90 -5.03
CA GLY A 11 -5.84 -28.25 -3.75
C GLY A 11 -7.23 -27.61 -3.67
N MET A 12 -7.96 -27.46 -4.78
CA MET A 12 -9.30 -26.88 -4.77
C MET A 12 -10.31 -27.81 -4.09
N LEU A 13 -11.33 -27.23 -3.45
CA LEU A 13 -12.51 -27.97 -3.02
C LEU A 13 -13.06 -28.81 -4.17
N LYS A 14 -13.35 -30.10 -3.95
CA LYS A 14 -13.77 -31.03 -5.01
C LYS A 14 -14.94 -30.50 -5.86
N LYS A 15 -15.87 -29.77 -5.25
CA LYS A 15 -17.01 -29.10 -5.92
C LYS A 15 -16.62 -28.03 -6.96
N ASN A 16 -15.44 -27.46 -6.85
CA ASN A 16 -14.90 -26.40 -7.72
C ASN A 16 -13.62 -26.87 -8.44
N CYS A 17 -13.34 -28.16 -8.42
CA CYS A 17 -12.12 -28.73 -8.97
C CYS A 17 -12.10 -28.58 -10.50
N VAL A 18 -11.05 -27.93 -11.01
CA VAL A 18 -10.86 -27.71 -12.46
C VAL A 18 -10.22 -28.91 -13.17
N CYS A 19 -9.75 -29.93 -12.44
CA CYS A 19 -9.09 -31.10 -13.03
C CYS A 19 -10.05 -32.08 -13.74
N GLY A 20 -11.34 -31.73 -13.87
CA GLY A 20 -12.34 -32.53 -14.58
C GLY A 20 -12.76 -33.85 -13.92
N LYS A 21 -12.17 -34.20 -12.76
CA LYS A 21 -12.41 -35.48 -12.06
C LYS A 21 -13.59 -35.48 -11.10
N TYR A 22 -14.13 -34.32 -10.74
CA TYR A 22 -15.24 -34.17 -9.78
C TYR A 22 -16.31 -33.26 -10.36
N VAL A 23 -17.57 -33.72 -10.38
CA VAL A 23 -18.70 -33.00 -10.99
C VAL A 23 -19.21 -31.94 -10.02
N ALA A 24 -19.21 -30.67 -10.44
CA ALA A 24 -19.76 -29.57 -9.67
C ALA A 24 -21.28 -29.71 -9.54
N ASP A 25 -21.81 -29.79 -8.31
CA ASP A 25 -23.25 -29.77 -8.05
C ASP A 25 -23.80 -28.35 -8.24
N ARG A 26 -24.43 -28.11 -9.41
CA ARG A 26 -25.00 -26.82 -9.81
C ARG A 26 -26.44 -26.60 -9.32
N THR A 27 -26.95 -27.43 -8.40
CA THR A 27 -28.37 -27.37 -7.97
C THR A 27 -28.64 -26.43 -6.78
N LYS A 28 -27.62 -25.89 -6.10
CA LYS A 28 -27.82 -24.99 -4.95
C LYS A 28 -27.96 -23.52 -5.38
N LYS A 29 -29.15 -22.95 -5.15
CA LYS A 29 -29.44 -21.52 -5.37
C LYS A 29 -28.56 -20.61 -4.48
N PRO A 30 -28.13 -19.44 -4.99
CA PRO A 30 -27.32 -18.49 -4.23
C PRO A 30 -28.10 -17.84 -3.07
N TYR A 31 -27.38 -17.60 -1.98
CA TYR A 31 -27.85 -16.98 -0.73
C TYR A 31 -28.27 -15.51 -0.94
N GLN A 32 -29.50 -15.17 -0.54
CA GLN A 32 -30.02 -13.79 -0.54
C GLN A 32 -29.92 -13.15 0.85
N LYS A 33 -29.25 -12.00 0.93
CA LYS A 33 -29.07 -11.20 2.14
C LYS A 33 -30.39 -10.50 2.50
N LYS A 34 -30.97 -10.78 3.67
CA LYS A 34 -32.20 -10.13 4.16
C LYS A 34 -31.91 -8.68 4.58
N ALA A 35 -32.68 -7.74 4.03
CA ALA A 35 -32.71 -6.35 4.46
C ALA A 35 -33.48 -6.23 5.80
N ASN A 36 -32.84 -5.66 6.82
CA ASN A 36 -33.50 -5.32 8.07
C ASN A 36 -34.10 -3.92 7.99
N ASN A 37 -35.43 -3.87 7.90
CA ASN A 37 -36.24 -2.69 8.23
C ASN A 37 -36.24 -2.49 9.75
N LYS A 38 -35.86 -1.29 10.21
CA LYS A 38 -36.24 -0.77 11.53
C LYS A 38 -36.89 0.60 11.36
N THR A 39 -38.17 0.63 11.67
CA THR A 39 -39.05 1.79 11.80
C THR A 39 -39.04 2.35 13.23
N ASN A 40 -39.52 3.59 13.32
CA ASN A 40 -40.02 4.38 14.47
C ASN A 40 -39.01 5.36 15.08
N ASN A 41 -39.12 6.66 14.81
CA ASN A 41 -40.10 7.68 15.29
C ASN A 41 -39.73 8.27 16.66
N THR A 42 -39.37 9.56 16.70
CA THR A 42 -40.18 10.60 17.37
C THR A 42 -39.59 12.02 17.17
N ASN A 43 -40.42 12.86 16.54
CA ASN A 43 -40.66 14.29 16.74
C ASN A 43 -39.65 15.16 17.52
N ASN A 44 -39.19 16.23 16.87
CA ASN A 44 -39.35 17.57 17.41
C ASN A 44 -39.52 18.60 16.27
N LYS A 45 -40.67 19.30 16.31
CA LYS A 45 -41.06 20.38 15.40
C LYS A 45 -40.51 21.70 15.93
N VAL A 46 -39.82 22.47 15.08
CA VAL A 46 -39.87 23.93 15.11
C VAL A 46 -39.99 24.43 13.68
N ASN A 47 -41.11 25.12 13.39
CA ASN A 47 -41.40 25.79 12.13
C ASN A 47 -40.52 27.04 11.98
N ASN A 48 -40.02 27.31 10.78
CA ASN A 48 -40.00 28.68 10.25
C ASN A 48 -40.01 28.71 8.71
N LYS A 49 -40.73 29.70 8.20
CA LYS A 49 -41.28 29.83 6.85
C LYS A 49 -40.23 30.12 5.76
N ALA A 50 -40.43 29.42 4.63
CA ALA A 50 -40.22 29.79 3.23
C ALA A 50 -39.16 30.85 2.83
N LYS A 51 -38.24 30.45 1.95
CA LYS A 51 -37.91 31.15 0.69
C LYS A 51 -37.23 30.19 -0.29
N ASN A 52 -37.92 29.92 -1.40
CA ASN A 52 -37.41 29.20 -2.57
C ASN A 52 -36.21 29.96 -3.17
N THR A 53 -35.01 29.38 -3.10
CA THR A 53 -33.93 29.63 -4.05
C THR A 53 -33.14 28.34 -4.23
N ALA A 54 -33.11 27.82 -5.45
CA ALA A 54 -32.26 26.70 -5.83
C ALA A 54 -30.79 27.14 -5.71
N LYS A 55 -30.09 26.68 -4.67
CA LYS A 55 -28.64 26.86 -4.52
C LYS A 55 -27.94 25.58 -4.99
N GLY A 56 -27.24 25.68 -6.11
CA GLY A 56 -26.34 24.64 -6.61
C GLY A 56 -25.26 24.30 -5.60
N LEU A 57 -24.95 23.00 -5.50
CA LEU A 57 -24.17 22.39 -4.42
C LEU A 57 -22.65 22.66 -4.45
N TYR A 58 -22.17 23.61 -5.26
CA TYR A 58 -20.75 23.91 -5.39
C TYR A 58 -20.52 25.41 -5.62
N GLN A 59 -20.52 26.19 -4.54
CA GLN A 59 -19.87 27.49 -4.53
C GLN A 59 -18.41 27.28 -4.09
N TYR A 60 -17.48 27.51 -5.02
CA TYR A 60 -16.06 27.70 -4.68
C TYR A 60 -15.96 29.04 -3.94
N GLU A 61 -16.08 29.01 -2.62
CA GLU A 61 -15.55 30.10 -1.81
C GLU A 61 -14.03 30.01 -1.86
N ASN A 62 -13.39 31.15 -2.15
CA ASN A 62 -11.94 31.35 -2.02
C ASN A 62 -11.50 30.92 -0.62
N ARG A 63 -11.09 29.66 -0.49
CA ARG A 63 -10.46 29.18 0.74
C ARG A 63 -9.17 29.98 0.87
N LYS A 64 -9.08 30.80 1.93
CA LYS A 64 -7.79 31.23 2.45
C LYS A 64 -6.91 29.97 2.58
N PRO A 65 -5.61 30.06 2.25
CA PRO A 65 -4.71 28.93 2.41
C PRO A 65 -4.94 28.35 3.81
N ILE A 66 -5.19 27.05 3.86
CA ILE A 66 -5.28 26.33 5.12
C ILE A 66 -3.88 26.46 5.69
N THR A 67 -3.67 27.38 6.62
CA THR A 67 -2.60 27.25 7.59
C THR A 67 -2.95 25.99 8.38
N VAL A 68 -2.37 24.88 7.94
CA VAL A 68 -2.37 23.65 8.71
C VAL A 68 -1.60 24.00 9.97
N SER A 69 -2.35 24.15 11.05
CA SER A 69 -1.82 24.25 12.40
C SER A 69 -0.86 23.10 12.62
N GLU A 70 0.38 23.43 12.97
CA GLU A 70 1.35 22.69 13.80
C GLU A 70 0.87 21.30 14.26
N GLU A 71 0.76 20.34 13.35
CA GLU A 71 0.57 18.93 13.71
C GLU A 71 1.54 18.10 12.89
N LEU A 72 2.64 17.80 13.59
CA LEU A 72 3.49 16.62 13.47
C LEU A 72 4.59 16.69 12.40
N ASP A 73 5.72 17.29 12.81
CA ASP A 73 7.04 16.71 12.55
C ASP A 73 7.02 15.26 13.11
N VAL A 74 6.44 14.33 12.36
CA VAL A 74 6.66 12.90 12.61
C VAL A 74 8.13 12.68 12.30
N PRO A 75 8.96 12.27 13.28
CA PRO A 75 10.36 12.00 13.02
C PRO A 75 10.46 10.99 11.88
N ILE A 76 11.35 11.27 10.93
CA ILE A 76 11.62 10.33 9.85
C ILE A 76 12.30 9.15 10.51
N ALA A 77 11.65 7.98 10.48
CA ALA A 77 12.24 6.75 10.98
C ALA A 77 13.64 6.55 10.37
N GLU A 78 14.60 6.20 11.22
CA GLU A 78 15.95 5.87 10.80
C GLU A 78 15.99 4.54 10.02
N VAL A 79 17.18 4.11 9.63
CA VAL A 79 17.34 2.78 9.02
C VAL A 79 17.03 1.74 10.10
N TYR A 80 16.13 0.80 9.79
CA TYR A 80 15.65 -0.17 10.75
C TYR A 80 16.72 -1.22 11.06
N ASP A 81 17.08 -1.36 12.34
CA ASP A 81 17.92 -2.44 12.85
C ASP A 81 17.04 -3.48 13.55
N ILE A 82 17.15 -4.75 13.13
CA ILE A 82 16.34 -5.83 13.69
C ILE A 82 16.69 -6.09 15.15
N ALA A 83 17.98 -6.03 15.51
CA ALA A 83 18.47 -6.39 16.84
C ALA A 83 18.04 -5.38 17.92
N GLU A 84 17.85 -4.11 17.54
CA GLU A 84 17.34 -3.08 18.46
C GLU A 84 15.90 -3.32 18.89
N HIS A 85 15.18 -4.20 18.19
CA HIS A 85 13.77 -4.51 18.43
C HIS A 85 13.56 -5.94 18.96
N ASP A 86 14.63 -6.61 19.40
CA ASP A 86 14.56 -7.92 20.04
C ASP A 86 13.94 -7.85 21.43
N LEU A 87 13.19 -8.89 21.80
CA LEU A 87 12.69 -9.02 23.16
C LEU A 87 13.87 -9.27 24.13
N PRO A 88 13.75 -8.89 25.41
CA PRO A 88 14.78 -9.20 26.40
C PRO A 88 15.07 -10.70 26.47
N GLN A 89 16.34 -11.08 26.65
CA GLN A 89 16.75 -12.49 26.65
C GLN A 89 15.95 -13.33 27.66
N GLU A 90 15.64 -12.78 28.83
CA GLU A 90 14.83 -13.44 29.86
C GLU A 90 13.41 -13.82 29.36
N VAL A 91 12.84 -13.02 28.46
CA VAL A 91 11.54 -13.28 27.83
C VAL A 91 11.67 -14.37 26.77
N ILE A 92 12.72 -14.32 25.95
CA ILE A 92 13.00 -15.31 24.92
C ILE A 92 13.20 -16.69 25.56
N ASP A 93 14.02 -16.78 26.60
CA ASP A 93 14.32 -18.03 27.30
C ASP A 93 13.05 -18.63 27.91
N ARG A 94 12.20 -17.80 28.54
CA ARG A 94 10.89 -18.22 29.04
C ARG A 94 10.00 -18.76 27.92
N LEU A 95 9.92 -18.07 26.78
CA LEU A 95 9.09 -18.53 25.65
C LEU A 95 9.61 -19.84 25.05
N LYS A 96 10.93 -20.04 24.99
CA LYS A 96 11.54 -21.31 24.57
C LYS A 96 11.15 -22.46 25.51
N GLU A 97 11.08 -22.22 26.81
CA GLU A 97 10.60 -23.22 27.79
C GLU A 97 9.09 -23.49 27.67
N GLU A 98 8.28 -22.46 27.43
CA GLU A 98 6.82 -22.58 27.28
C GLU A 98 6.41 -23.27 25.97
N TYR A 99 7.18 -23.08 24.89
CA TYR A 99 6.89 -23.57 23.54
C TYR A 99 8.05 -24.37 22.93
N PRO A 100 8.43 -25.53 23.52
CA PRO A 100 9.63 -26.28 23.10
C PRO A 100 9.52 -26.90 21.70
N GLU A 101 8.30 -27.05 21.18
CA GLU A 101 8.05 -27.60 19.84
C GLU A 101 8.20 -26.54 18.73
N ILE A 102 8.25 -25.25 19.09
CA ILE A 102 8.35 -24.15 18.13
C ILE A 102 9.83 -23.87 17.84
N PRO A 103 10.25 -23.76 16.57
CA PRO A 103 11.61 -23.39 16.21
C PRO A 103 12.09 -22.11 16.92
N GLU A 104 13.32 -22.14 17.46
CA GLU A 104 13.89 -21.02 18.22
C GLU A 104 13.92 -19.71 17.42
N GLN A 105 14.20 -19.78 16.12
CA GLN A 105 14.20 -18.62 15.23
C GLN A 105 12.86 -17.89 15.21
N ILE A 106 11.73 -18.60 15.32
CA ILE A 106 10.40 -17.99 15.37
C ILE A 106 10.23 -17.22 16.68
N ILE A 107 10.65 -17.82 17.79
CA ILE A 107 10.53 -17.24 19.13
C ILE A 107 11.40 -15.97 19.25
N GLU A 108 12.65 -16.04 18.78
CA GLU A 108 13.60 -14.93 18.80
C GLU A 108 13.10 -13.72 17.99
N ASN A 109 12.39 -13.97 16.89
CA ASN A 109 11.86 -12.93 16.01
C ASN A 109 10.42 -12.51 16.34
N PHE A 110 9.77 -13.12 17.34
CA PHE A 110 8.40 -12.80 17.69
C PHE A 110 8.33 -11.45 18.44
N PRO A 111 7.42 -10.53 18.07
CA PRO A 111 7.47 -9.15 18.57
C PRO A 111 6.81 -8.93 19.94
N PHE A 112 6.19 -9.94 20.56
CA PHE A 112 5.44 -9.75 21.81
C PHE A 112 5.81 -10.78 22.87
N GLU A 113 5.81 -10.36 24.14
CA GLU A 113 6.12 -11.26 25.26
C GLU A 113 5.10 -12.40 25.46
N LYS A 114 3.89 -12.26 24.91
CA LYS A 114 2.77 -13.18 25.07
C LYS A 114 2.10 -13.47 23.72
N PRO A 115 2.47 -14.58 23.06
CA PRO A 115 1.81 -15.03 21.84
C PRO A 115 0.33 -15.32 22.09
N ARG A 116 -0.52 -15.04 21.09
CA ARG A 116 -1.91 -15.51 21.08
C ARG A 116 -1.95 -16.96 20.59
N GLU A 117 -2.95 -17.69 21.05
CA GLU A 117 -3.24 -19.06 20.60
C GLU A 117 -3.25 -19.15 19.06
N GLY A 118 -2.56 -20.14 18.49
CA GLY A 118 -2.46 -20.31 17.04
C GLY A 118 -1.29 -19.56 16.38
N GLN A 119 -0.76 -18.48 16.96
CA GLN A 119 0.16 -17.61 16.21
C GLN A 119 1.49 -18.28 15.89
N LEU A 120 2.13 -18.89 16.88
CA LEU A 120 3.42 -19.56 16.69
C LEU A 120 3.28 -20.78 15.79
N GLU A 121 2.19 -21.54 15.94
CA GLU A 121 1.90 -22.70 15.09
C GLU A 121 1.69 -22.28 13.63
N ILE A 122 0.94 -21.18 13.38
CA ILE A 122 0.77 -20.64 12.02
C ILE A 122 2.11 -20.21 11.42
N ILE A 123 2.98 -19.55 12.20
CA ILE A 123 4.30 -19.13 11.69
C ILE A 123 5.15 -20.37 11.36
N ALA A 124 5.12 -21.40 12.21
CA ALA A 124 5.81 -22.66 11.96
C ALA A 124 5.29 -23.38 10.70
N ASP A 125 3.97 -23.44 10.50
CA ASP A 125 3.38 -24.00 9.29
C ASP A 125 3.78 -23.24 8.01
N ILE A 126 3.89 -21.90 8.11
CA ILE A 126 4.33 -21.05 7.00
C ILE A 126 5.81 -21.30 6.70
N GLU A 127 6.67 -21.35 7.72
CA GLU A 127 8.10 -21.65 7.57
C GLU A 127 8.30 -23.03 6.93
N GLU A 128 7.58 -24.05 7.41
CA GLU A 128 7.64 -25.40 6.87
C GLU A 128 7.17 -25.44 5.39
N ALA A 129 6.15 -24.67 5.03
CA ALA A 129 5.73 -24.54 3.64
C ALA A 129 6.81 -23.86 2.78
N ILE A 130 7.46 -22.81 3.28
CA ILE A 130 8.54 -22.14 2.55
C ILE A 130 9.72 -23.11 2.35
N SER A 131 10.11 -23.87 3.38
CA SER A 131 11.22 -24.85 3.30
C SER A 131 10.91 -26.00 2.35
N LYS A 132 9.64 -26.39 2.20
CA LYS A 132 9.15 -27.32 1.17
C LYS A 132 9.14 -26.72 -0.26
N GLY A 133 9.44 -25.44 -0.42
CA GLY A 133 9.54 -24.75 -1.71
C GLY A 133 8.25 -24.12 -2.20
N TYR A 134 7.23 -23.98 -1.35
CA TYR A 134 6.01 -23.24 -1.73
C TYR A 134 6.32 -21.75 -1.89
N LYS A 135 5.99 -21.19 -3.05
CA LYS A 135 6.27 -19.78 -3.39
C LYS A 135 5.14 -18.83 -2.99
N TYR A 136 3.91 -19.33 -2.94
CA TYR A 136 2.72 -18.54 -2.66
C TYR A 136 1.94 -19.22 -1.54
N ILE A 137 1.73 -18.50 -0.46
CA ILE A 137 1.04 -18.98 0.74
C ILE A 137 -0.13 -18.05 0.99
N ILE A 138 -1.31 -18.62 1.17
CA ILE A 138 -2.54 -17.87 1.46
C ILE A 138 -2.97 -18.24 2.88
N LEU A 139 -2.90 -17.27 3.77
CA LEU A 139 -3.37 -17.39 5.14
C LEU A 139 -4.76 -16.79 5.28
N GLU A 140 -5.75 -17.61 5.62
CA GLU A 140 -7.07 -17.15 6.04
C GLU A 140 -7.13 -17.13 7.57
N ALA A 141 -7.03 -15.94 8.16
CA ALA A 141 -7.12 -15.75 9.60
C ALA A 141 -8.14 -14.65 9.94
N GLY A 142 -9.03 -14.96 10.89
CA GLY A 142 -10.09 -14.05 11.34
C GLY A 142 -9.54 -12.70 11.83
N THR A 143 -10.38 -11.67 11.88
CA THR A 143 -9.98 -10.40 12.50
C THR A 143 -9.67 -10.60 13.99
N GLY A 144 -8.66 -9.90 14.51
CA GLY A 144 -8.24 -10.05 15.92
C GLY A 144 -7.30 -11.21 16.22
N THR A 145 -6.97 -12.08 15.25
CA THR A 145 -5.92 -13.12 15.39
C THR A 145 -4.50 -12.57 15.51
N GLY A 146 -4.31 -11.26 15.28
CA GLY A 146 -3.00 -10.63 15.32
C GLY A 146 -2.13 -10.97 14.10
N LYS A 147 -2.71 -10.93 12.90
CA LYS A 147 -2.01 -11.13 11.62
C LYS A 147 -0.74 -10.27 11.48
N SER A 148 -0.76 -9.05 12.04
CA SER A 148 0.40 -8.17 12.04
C SER A 148 1.59 -8.72 12.81
N ALA A 149 1.36 -9.47 13.90
CA ALA A 149 2.42 -10.15 14.63
C ALA A 149 3.08 -11.25 13.78
N ILE A 150 2.25 -12.04 13.08
CA ILE A 150 2.69 -13.10 12.16
C ILE A 150 3.52 -12.50 11.02
N ALA A 151 3.00 -11.44 10.39
CA ALA A 151 3.68 -10.72 9.33
C ALA A 151 5.01 -10.11 9.80
N SER A 152 5.02 -9.47 10.97
CA SER A 152 6.22 -8.90 11.59
C SER A 152 7.28 -9.95 11.87
N THR A 153 6.89 -11.08 12.47
CA THR A 153 7.79 -12.20 12.79
C THR A 153 8.44 -12.74 11.51
N LEU A 154 7.64 -13.04 10.48
CA LEU A 154 8.17 -13.50 9.19
C LEU A 154 9.09 -12.45 8.56
N ALA A 155 8.72 -11.17 8.58
CA ALA A 155 9.55 -10.12 8.01
C ALA A 155 10.93 -10.00 8.69
N ARG A 156 10.98 -10.16 10.02
CA ARG A 156 12.21 -10.18 10.81
C ARG A 156 13.03 -11.44 10.54
N MET A 157 12.41 -12.62 10.54
CA MET A 157 13.10 -13.89 10.27
C MET A 157 13.83 -13.93 8.91
N TYR A 158 13.27 -13.30 7.87
CA TYR A 158 13.83 -13.31 6.52
C TYR A 158 14.73 -12.11 6.20
N GLU A 159 14.76 -11.09 7.06
CA GLU A 159 15.60 -9.87 7.00
C GLU A 159 15.57 -9.09 5.66
N SER A 160 14.69 -9.46 4.74
CA SER A 160 14.56 -8.88 3.42
C SER A 160 13.11 -9.00 3.00
N ALA A 161 12.29 -8.09 3.52
CA ALA A 161 10.84 -8.18 3.39
C ALA A 161 10.17 -6.87 2.96
N TYR A 162 9.14 -6.99 2.13
CA TYR A 162 8.15 -5.93 1.92
C TYR A 162 6.85 -6.29 2.62
N ILE A 163 6.28 -5.34 3.36
CA ILE A 163 4.93 -5.44 3.91
C ILE A 163 4.05 -4.42 3.19
N LEU A 164 2.99 -4.88 2.54
CA LEU A 164 2.05 -4.05 1.81
C LEU A 164 0.74 -4.00 2.58
N THR A 165 0.30 -2.78 2.89
CA THR A 165 -0.97 -2.53 3.59
C THR A 165 -1.95 -1.76 2.71
N MET A 166 -3.25 -2.08 2.83
CA MET A 166 -4.27 -1.45 2.00
C MET A 166 -4.66 -0.05 2.49
N THR A 167 -4.61 0.18 3.80
CA THR A 167 -5.08 1.43 4.42
C THR A 167 -3.94 2.14 5.15
N LYS A 168 -4.00 3.48 5.18
CA LYS A 168 -3.06 4.31 5.97
C LYS A 168 -3.12 4.00 7.47
N GLN A 169 -4.27 3.53 7.96
CA GLN A 169 -4.46 3.18 9.36
C GLN A 169 -3.65 1.93 9.74
N LEU A 170 -3.75 0.86 8.94
CA LEU A 170 -2.92 -0.33 9.14
C LEU A 170 -1.44 -0.01 8.94
N GLN A 171 -1.14 0.81 7.93
CA GLN A 171 0.23 1.26 7.71
C GLN A 171 0.79 2.01 8.94
N LYS A 172 -0.01 2.87 9.57
CA LYS A 172 0.38 3.52 10.81
C LYS A 172 0.52 2.53 11.96
N GLN A 173 -0.38 1.54 12.06
CA GLN A 173 -0.29 0.51 13.08
C GLN A 173 1.05 -0.25 13.02
N TYR A 174 1.49 -0.71 11.84
CA TYR A 174 2.78 -1.39 11.74
C TYR A 174 3.95 -0.48 12.07
N ALA A 175 3.90 0.79 11.64
CA ALA A 175 4.96 1.75 11.92
C ALA A 175 5.04 2.11 13.41
N ASP A 176 3.91 2.22 14.10
CA ASP A 176 3.86 2.60 15.52
C ASP A 176 4.11 1.38 16.46
N GLU A 177 3.77 0.16 16.03
CA GLU A 177 3.83 -1.06 16.86
C GLU A 177 5.13 -1.85 16.67
N PHE A 178 5.78 -1.73 15.51
CA PHE A 178 7.00 -2.46 15.17
C PHE A 178 8.11 -1.56 14.63
N ASP A 179 7.93 -0.24 14.64
CA ASP A 179 8.91 0.75 14.15
C ASP A 179 9.40 0.52 12.72
N PHE A 180 8.63 -0.23 11.92
CA PHE A 180 9.01 -0.53 10.54
C PHE A 180 9.06 0.74 9.69
N PRO A 181 10.09 0.90 8.85
CA PRO A 181 10.31 2.12 8.11
C PRO A 181 9.26 2.25 7.02
N LEU A 182 8.48 3.30 7.18
CA LEU A 182 7.34 3.66 6.37
C LEU A 182 7.77 4.47 5.15
N VAL A 183 7.26 4.14 3.96
CA VAL A 183 7.42 4.99 2.78
C VAL A 183 6.10 5.60 2.33
N LYS A 184 6.14 6.92 2.10
CA LYS A 184 5.04 7.70 1.56
C LYS A 184 5.39 8.34 0.22
N GLY A 185 4.37 8.62 -0.58
CA GLY A 185 4.52 9.36 -1.84
C GLY A 185 4.87 10.83 -1.60
N ARG A 186 5.41 11.49 -2.63
CA ARG A 186 5.86 12.89 -2.61
C ARG A 186 4.80 13.90 -2.11
N GLY A 187 3.53 13.67 -2.39
CA GLY A 187 2.42 14.52 -1.93
C GLY A 187 2.21 14.54 -0.41
N ASN A 188 2.97 13.77 0.36
CA ASN A 188 2.94 13.78 1.83
C ASN A 188 4.10 14.61 2.44
N PHE A 189 4.85 15.34 1.62
CA PHE A 189 6.02 16.12 2.05
C PHE A 189 6.02 17.49 1.40
N ASP A 190 6.29 18.51 2.20
CA ASP A 190 6.44 19.88 1.72
C ASP A 190 7.75 20.06 0.94
N CYS A 191 7.70 20.83 -0.13
CA CYS A 191 8.84 21.06 -0.99
C CYS A 191 9.75 22.15 -0.43
N LEU A 192 10.95 21.73 0.01
CA LEU A 192 11.97 22.65 0.54
C LEU A 192 12.43 23.70 -0.50
N LYS A 193 12.43 23.34 -1.79
CA LYS A 193 12.81 24.26 -2.88
C LYS A 193 11.84 25.43 -3.03
N ASP A 194 10.55 25.16 -2.86
CA ASP A 194 9.48 26.12 -3.07
C ASP A 194 9.02 26.70 -1.71
N GLY A 195 9.92 26.76 -0.72
CA GLY A 195 9.65 27.40 0.57
C GLY A 195 8.51 26.79 1.37
N PHE A 196 8.24 25.50 1.19
CA PHE A 196 7.13 24.77 1.81
C PHE A 196 5.72 25.22 1.37
N GLU A 197 5.60 26.01 0.30
CA GLU A 197 4.29 26.47 -0.21
C GLU A 197 3.52 25.38 -0.97
N VAL A 198 4.23 24.40 -1.51
CA VAL A 198 3.69 23.27 -2.27
C VAL A 198 4.29 21.96 -1.80
N THR A 199 3.60 20.85 -2.10
CA THR A 199 4.08 19.50 -1.83
C THR A 199 5.09 19.02 -2.90
N CYS A 200 5.90 18.02 -2.57
CA CYS A 200 6.99 17.54 -3.41
C CYS A 200 6.53 16.88 -4.72
N ASP A 201 5.26 16.52 -4.87
CA ASP A 201 4.67 16.02 -6.12
C ASP A 201 4.41 17.14 -7.14
N MET A 202 4.19 18.36 -6.67
CA MET A 202 4.04 19.56 -7.48
C MET A 202 5.38 20.28 -7.73
N GLY A 203 6.36 20.08 -6.85
CA GLY A 203 7.68 20.69 -6.94
C GLY A 203 8.58 20.11 -8.04
N ALA A 204 9.78 20.67 -8.19
CA ALA A 204 10.77 20.26 -9.20
C ALA A 204 11.46 18.90 -8.91
N CYS A 205 10.98 18.17 -7.91
CA CYS A 205 11.59 16.97 -7.38
C CYS A 205 11.37 15.79 -8.35
N LYS A 206 12.26 15.58 -9.32
CA LYS A 206 12.23 14.45 -10.27
C LYS A 206 13.49 13.59 -10.16
N THR A 207 13.35 12.29 -10.42
CA THR A 207 14.42 11.27 -10.35
C THR A 207 15.49 11.41 -11.43
N ALA A 208 15.14 12.01 -12.57
CA ALA A 208 16.03 12.23 -13.69
C ALA A 208 15.70 13.58 -14.36
N PRO A 209 16.36 14.68 -13.97
CA PRO A 209 16.17 15.95 -14.66
C PRO A 209 16.79 15.86 -16.06
N LYS A 210 15.96 15.66 -17.09
CA LYS A 210 16.38 15.71 -18.51
C LYS A 210 16.73 17.13 -18.98
N SER A 211 16.52 18.14 -18.14
CA SER A 211 16.86 19.53 -18.42
C SER A 211 17.14 20.31 -17.14
N ALA A 212 17.93 21.38 -17.25
CA ALA A 212 18.24 22.29 -16.14
C ALA A 212 17.00 22.93 -15.49
N LYS A 213 15.86 22.99 -16.21
CA LYS A 213 14.59 23.52 -15.70
C LYS A 213 13.98 22.71 -14.56
N PHE A 214 14.32 21.42 -14.44
CA PHE A 214 13.78 20.52 -13.40
C PHE A 214 14.83 20.11 -12.37
N PHE A 215 15.81 20.97 -12.11
CA PHE A 215 16.82 20.73 -11.08
C PHE A 215 16.28 21.04 -9.67
N CYS A 216 16.46 20.11 -8.73
CA CYS A 216 16.15 20.29 -7.31
C CYS A 216 17.44 20.14 -6.49
N PRO A 217 17.93 21.21 -5.82
CA PRO A 217 19.19 21.16 -5.06
C PRO A 217 19.10 20.30 -3.80
N TYR A 218 17.88 20.03 -3.33
CA TYR A 218 17.58 19.19 -2.16
C TYR A 218 17.16 17.76 -2.57
N GLY A 219 17.35 17.43 -3.85
CA GLY A 219 16.98 16.15 -4.43
C GLY A 219 18.10 15.11 -4.33
N ILE A 220 17.99 14.10 -5.20
CA ILE A 220 19.00 13.07 -5.42
C ILE A 220 19.66 13.24 -6.80
N SER A 221 20.81 12.60 -6.99
CA SER A 221 21.59 12.56 -8.23
C SER A 221 22.31 11.22 -8.36
N LYS A 222 22.60 10.79 -9.60
CA LYS A 222 23.47 9.62 -9.86
C LYS A 222 24.96 9.95 -9.77
N ASN A 223 25.30 11.24 -9.81
CA ASN A 223 26.66 11.71 -9.64
C ASN A 223 26.78 12.38 -8.27
N PRO A 224 27.81 12.07 -7.48
CA PRO A 224 28.06 12.73 -6.21
C PRO A 224 28.41 14.21 -6.44
N THR A 225 27.98 15.06 -5.51
CA THR A 225 28.42 16.46 -5.41
C THR A 225 29.51 16.57 -4.34
N LEU A 226 30.16 17.73 -4.23
CA LEU A 226 31.21 17.96 -3.21
C LEU A 226 30.73 17.77 -1.76
N THR A 227 29.44 17.94 -1.52
CA THR A 227 28.79 17.89 -0.20
C THR A 227 27.63 16.89 -0.20
N GLY A 228 27.68 15.88 -1.08
CA GLY A 228 26.60 14.95 -1.28
C GLY A 228 27.00 13.56 -0.79
N ASP A 229 26.29 13.07 0.22
CA ASP A 229 26.49 11.73 0.75
C ASP A 229 25.71 10.67 -0.03
N LEU A 230 26.13 9.41 0.06
CA LEU A 230 25.44 8.28 -0.53
C LEU A 230 24.05 8.14 0.11
N ALA A 231 23.00 8.19 -0.70
CA ALA A 231 21.63 8.01 -0.23
C ALA A 231 21.26 6.53 -0.19
N PHE A 232 21.37 5.84 -1.33
CA PHE A 232 21.04 4.41 -1.47
C PHE A 232 21.57 3.86 -2.79
N GLN A 233 21.53 2.54 -2.95
CA GLN A 233 21.71 1.86 -4.24
C GLN A 233 20.35 1.50 -4.85
N ASP A 234 20.16 1.80 -6.14
CA ASP A 234 18.95 1.40 -6.85
C ASP A 234 18.92 -0.11 -7.14
N SER A 235 17.79 -0.63 -7.64
CA SER A 235 17.65 -2.07 -7.92
C SER A 235 18.60 -2.61 -8.99
N PHE A 236 19.29 -1.74 -9.73
CA PHE A 236 20.29 -2.09 -10.72
C PHE A 236 21.72 -2.02 -10.15
N GLY A 237 21.87 -1.70 -8.86
CA GLY A 237 23.16 -1.51 -8.20
C GLY A 237 23.83 -0.17 -8.54
N SER A 238 23.08 0.81 -9.05
CA SER A 238 23.64 2.16 -9.26
C SER A 238 23.57 2.96 -7.97
N ASP A 239 24.69 3.57 -7.59
CA ASP A 239 24.73 4.51 -6.47
C ASP A 239 23.90 5.77 -6.77
N VAL A 240 23.13 6.20 -5.77
CA VAL A 240 22.34 7.42 -5.79
C VAL A 240 22.74 8.24 -4.57
N PHE A 241 23.06 9.51 -4.81
CA PHE A 241 23.59 10.43 -3.81
C PHE A 241 22.56 11.52 -3.51
N PHE A 242 22.55 11.98 -2.26
CA PHE A 242 21.94 13.27 -1.94
C PHE A 242 22.76 14.38 -2.60
N GLN A 243 22.09 15.44 -3.05
CA GLN A 243 22.81 16.56 -3.68
C GLN A 243 23.51 17.47 -2.67
N THR A 244 22.98 17.55 -1.45
CA THR A 244 23.52 18.33 -0.34
C THR A 244 23.18 17.63 0.98
N ASN A 245 23.92 17.96 2.04
CA ASN A 245 23.60 17.51 3.40
C ASN A 245 22.22 17.99 3.89
N ASP A 246 21.72 19.11 3.37
CA ASP A 246 20.39 19.64 3.67
C ASP A 246 19.35 19.10 2.67
N HIS A 247 19.22 17.78 2.57
CA HIS A 247 18.33 17.14 1.60
C HIS A 247 16.87 17.07 2.06
N CYS A 248 15.97 16.95 1.09
CA CYS A 248 14.53 16.92 1.34
C CYS A 248 14.09 15.69 2.17
N LYS A 249 13.21 15.93 3.16
CA LYS A 249 12.57 14.90 4.02
C LYS A 249 12.00 13.71 3.26
N TYR A 250 11.42 13.93 2.08
CA TYR A 250 10.92 12.85 1.21
C TYR A 250 12.03 11.87 0.81
N TRP A 251 13.18 12.39 0.35
CA TRP A 251 14.29 11.56 -0.08
C TRP A 251 14.98 10.88 1.09
N GLN A 252 15.07 11.55 2.25
CA GLN A 252 15.59 10.93 3.46
C GLN A 252 14.76 9.69 3.86
N GLN A 253 13.43 9.84 3.96
CA GLN A 253 12.56 8.70 4.30
C GLN A 253 12.71 7.56 3.29
N LYS A 254 12.75 7.90 2.00
CA LYS A 254 12.89 6.89 0.94
C LYS A 254 14.24 6.17 1.02
N ALA A 255 15.34 6.89 1.25
CA ALA A 255 16.67 6.33 1.41
C ALA A 255 16.73 5.38 2.62
N ASN A 256 16.25 5.83 3.79
CA ASN A 256 16.20 5.01 5.00
C ASN A 256 15.45 3.71 4.76
N ALA A 257 14.28 3.77 4.12
CA ALA A 257 13.50 2.59 3.83
C ALA A 257 14.14 1.66 2.79
N ILE A 258 14.81 2.18 1.76
CA ILE A 258 15.54 1.35 0.79
C ILE A 258 16.67 0.58 1.50
N ASN A 259 17.42 1.28 2.34
CA ASN A 259 18.56 0.73 3.10
C ASN A 259 18.12 -0.18 4.25
N SER A 260 16.84 -0.16 4.63
CA SER A 260 16.31 -1.01 5.68
C SER A 260 15.98 -2.43 5.18
N PRO A 261 16.17 -3.46 6.00
CA PRO A 261 15.85 -4.86 5.66
C PRO A 261 14.35 -5.08 5.42
N ILE A 262 13.53 -4.40 6.21
CA ILE A 262 12.08 -4.47 6.18
C ILE A 262 11.54 -3.11 5.74
N THR A 263 10.48 -3.08 4.93
CA THR A 263 9.86 -1.82 4.51
C THR A 263 8.37 -1.94 4.38
N LEU A 264 7.70 -0.94 4.92
CA LEU A 264 6.26 -0.84 4.90
C LEU A 264 5.78 0.12 3.81
N MET A 265 4.94 -0.41 2.92
CA MET A 265 4.39 0.32 1.79
C MET A 265 2.88 0.19 1.74
N ASN A 266 2.23 1.11 1.03
CA ASN A 266 0.88 0.86 0.53
C ASN A 266 0.96 0.26 -0.88
N TYR A 267 -0.13 -0.39 -1.31
CA TYR A 267 -0.16 -1.03 -2.62
C TYR A 267 0.04 -0.06 -3.79
N ASP A 268 -0.50 1.18 -3.75
CA ASP A 268 -0.33 2.14 -4.85
C ASP A 268 1.15 2.48 -5.06
N TYR A 269 1.84 2.75 -3.96
CA TYR A 269 3.26 3.08 -3.96
C TYR A 269 4.08 1.87 -4.44
N ALA A 270 3.80 0.68 -3.90
CA ALA A 270 4.53 -0.53 -4.25
C ALA A 270 4.37 -0.90 -5.74
N ILE A 271 3.16 -0.81 -6.30
CA ILE A 271 2.93 -1.12 -7.72
C ILE A 271 3.72 -0.16 -8.61
N LEU A 272 3.72 1.14 -8.30
CA LEU A 272 4.48 2.11 -9.09
C LEU A 272 6.00 1.93 -8.94
N GLU A 273 6.45 1.76 -7.70
CA GLU A 273 7.86 1.73 -7.36
C GLU A 273 8.54 0.44 -7.85
N LEU A 274 7.91 -0.72 -7.65
CA LEU A 274 8.50 -2.02 -7.99
C LEU A 274 8.44 -2.32 -9.50
N ASN A 275 7.45 -1.79 -10.23
CA ASN A 275 7.31 -2.05 -11.67
C ASN A 275 8.01 -1.00 -12.56
N TYR A 276 8.02 0.28 -12.16
CA TYR A 276 8.45 1.38 -13.04
C TYR A 276 9.68 2.11 -12.51
N VAL A 277 9.64 2.59 -11.27
CA VAL A 277 10.70 3.48 -10.74
C VAL A 277 11.97 2.70 -10.40
N LYS A 278 11.84 1.54 -9.77
CA LYS A 278 12.90 0.56 -9.51
C LYS A 278 14.09 1.06 -8.68
N HIS A 279 13.86 1.96 -7.71
CA HIS A 279 14.88 2.18 -6.67
C HIS A 279 14.92 1.03 -5.66
N PHE A 280 13.76 0.47 -5.31
CA PHE A 280 13.67 -0.68 -4.43
C PHE A 280 14.05 -1.95 -5.16
N GLY A 281 15.00 -2.71 -4.59
CA GLY A 281 15.46 -4.00 -5.11
C GLY A 281 14.44 -5.13 -4.95
N LYS A 282 14.82 -6.33 -5.40
CA LYS A 282 14.05 -7.53 -5.05
C LYS A 282 14.37 -7.93 -3.61
N ARG A 283 13.35 -8.40 -2.90
CA ARG A 283 13.46 -8.93 -1.53
C ARG A 283 13.02 -10.39 -1.49
N SER A 284 13.44 -11.12 -0.45
CA SER A 284 13.15 -12.55 -0.30
C SER A 284 11.68 -12.80 0.04
N LEU A 285 11.03 -11.86 0.74
CA LEU A 285 9.66 -11.97 1.19
C LEU A 285 8.77 -10.78 0.78
N LEU A 286 7.54 -11.08 0.35
CA LEU A 286 6.49 -10.09 0.09
C LEU A 286 5.23 -10.50 0.85
N ILE A 287 4.86 -9.69 1.84
CA ILE A 287 3.64 -9.88 2.64
C ILE A 287 2.57 -8.92 2.13
N LEU A 288 1.41 -9.49 1.80
CA LEU A 288 0.25 -8.77 1.29
C LEU A 288 -0.84 -8.79 2.37
N ASP A 289 -0.88 -7.75 3.20
CA ASP A 289 -1.87 -7.67 4.26
C ASP A 289 -3.21 -7.14 3.72
N GLU A 290 -4.31 -7.66 4.27
CA GLU A 290 -5.69 -7.43 3.82
C GLU A 290 -5.84 -7.58 2.29
N ALA A 291 -5.25 -8.64 1.74
CA ALA A 291 -5.17 -8.90 0.30
C ALA A 291 -6.53 -9.14 -0.40
N HIS A 292 -7.65 -9.16 0.33
CA HIS A 292 -8.99 -9.35 -0.25
C HIS A 292 -9.38 -8.25 -1.26
N ASN A 293 -8.77 -7.05 -1.19
CA ASN A 293 -9.01 -5.96 -2.16
C ASN A 293 -7.91 -5.81 -3.21
N ILE A 294 -7.01 -6.79 -3.37
CA ILE A 294 -5.87 -6.65 -4.30
C ILE A 294 -6.31 -6.54 -5.76
N GLU A 295 -7.36 -7.26 -6.16
CA GLU A 295 -7.89 -7.24 -7.52
C GLU A 295 -8.38 -5.83 -7.89
N ASP A 296 -9.23 -5.24 -7.05
CA ASP A 296 -9.72 -3.87 -7.21
C ASP A 296 -8.56 -2.86 -7.32
N LYS A 297 -7.49 -3.08 -6.55
CA LYS A 297 -6.31 -2.22 -6.53
C LYS A 297 -5.55 -2.27 -7.86
N LEU A 298 -5.37 -3.46 -8.40
CA LEU A 298 -4.72 -3.67 -9.70
C LEU A 298 -5.57 -3.08 -10.83
N MET A 299 -6.88 -3.32 -10.81
CA MET A 299 -7.81 -2.77 -11.82
C MET A 299 -7.79 -1.25 -11.85
N ARG A 300 -7.84 -0.59 -10.68
CA ARG A 300 -7.75 0.89 -10.59
C ARG A 300 -6.44 1.45 -11.14
N THR A 301 -5.34 0.70 -11.03
CA THR A 301 -4.05 1.15 -11.56
C THR A 301 -4.02 1.17 -13.09
N MET A 302 -4.89 0.40 -13.75
CA MET A 302 -5.05 0.37 -15.21
C MET A 302 -6.17 1.30 -15.70
N GLU A 303 -6.85 2.01 -14.80
CA GLU A 303 -8.00 2.87 -15.10
C GLU A 303 -7.56 4.30 -15.38
N ILE A 304 -8.14 4.92 -16.41
CA ILE A 304 -7.99 6.35 -16.70
C ILE A 304 -9.37 7.00 -16.60
N ASN A 305 -9.46 8.04 -15.75
CA ASN A 305 -10.67 8.82 -15.58
C ASN A 305 -10.60 10.13 -16.38
N LEU A 306 -11.53 10.30 -17.32
CA LEU A 306 -11.66 11.51 -18.11
C LEU A 306 -12.89 12.30 -17.66
N TYR A 307 -12.68 13.59 -17.38
CA TYR A 307 -13.75 14.49 -16.95
C TYR A 307 -13.95 15.60 -17.98
N ASN A 308 -15.19 15.76 -18.46
CA ASN A 308 -15.56 16.78 -19.44
C ASN A 308 -15.12 18.21 -19.03
N ARG A 309 -15.21 18.54 -17.74
CA ARG A 309 -14.75 19.84 -17.22
C ARG A 309 -13.25 20.06 -17.44
N GLN A 310 -12.44 19.01 -17.29
CA GLN A 310 -10.99 19.09 -17.48
C GLN A 310 -10.65 19.17 -18.98
N LEU A 311 -11.29 18.31 -19.79
CA LEU A 311 -11.12 18.32 -21.25
C LEU A 311 -11.52 19.66 -21.88
N GLU A 312 -12.60 20.28 -21.40
CA GLU A 312 -13.08 21.56 -21.90
C GLU A 312 -12.10 22.68 -21.56
N LYS A 313 -11.56 22.67 -20.33
CA LYS A 313 -10.57 23.65 -19.88
C LYS A 313 -9.25 23.53 -20.66
N ASP A 314 -8.73 22.32 -20.82
CA ASP A 314 -7.36 22.11 -21.26
C ASP A 314 -7.25 22.02 -22.80
N ILE A 315 -8.23 21.42 -23.48
CA ILE A 315 -8.21 21.22 -24.94
C ILE A 315 -9.52 21.63 -25.64
N LYS A 316 -10.45 22.28 -24.93
CA LYS A 316 -11.75 22.74 -25.46
C LYS A 316 -12.59 21.63 -26.08
N LYS A 317 -12.55 20.43 -25.49
CA LYS A 317 -13.34 19.26 -25.91
C LYS A 317 -14.23 18.73 -24.79
N VAL A 318 -15.30 18.05 -25.18
CA VAL A 318 -16.26 17.40 -24.28
C VAL A 318 -16.58 16.05 -24.91
N ILE A 319 -16.54 14.98 -24.10
CA ILE A 319 -16.96 13.64 -24.53
C ILE A 319 -18.45 13.69 -24.87
N SER A 320 -18.80 13.19 -26.05
CA SER A 320 -20.17 13.26 -26.54
C SER A 320 -21.15 12.54 -25.58
N PRO A 321 -22.36 13.09 -25.32
CA PRO A 321 -23.37 12.41 -24.51
C PRO A 321 -23.85 11.07 -25.07
N GLN A 322 -23.61 10.83 -26.37
CA GLN A 322 -23.92 9.56 -27.04
C GLN A 322 -22.91 8.49 -26.65
N THR A 323 -21.61 8.82 -26.74
CA THR A 323 -20.50 7.94 -26.31
C THR A 323 -20.64 7.57 -24.84
N LEU A 324 -21.01 8.53 -23.97
CA LEU A 324 -21.25 8.28 -22.54
C LEU A 324 -22.36 7.26 -22.24
N LYS A 325 -23.31 7.08 -23.16
CA LYS A 325 -24.41 6.11 -23.02
C LYS A 325 -24.11 4.78 -23.73
N SER A 326 -23.02 4.71 -24.48
CA SER A 326 -22.65 3.55 -25.25
C SER A 326 -21.80 2.58 -24.42
N ALA A 327 -22.13 1.30 -24.52
CA ALA A 327 -21.30 0.20 -24.03
C ALA A 327 -20.36 -0.36 -25.12
N GLU A 328 -20.39 0.22 -26.33
CA GLU A 328 -19.60 -0.26 -27.45
C GLU A 328 -18.15 0.22 -27.34
N LYS A 329 -17.22 -0.73 -27.20
CA LYS A 329 -15.80 -0.45 -27.05
C LYS A 329 -15.22 0.34 -28.24
N GLY A 330 -15.69 0.08 -29.46
CA GLY A 330 -15.20 0.74 -30.67
C GLY A 330 -15.45 2.24 -30.67
N GLU A 331 -16.63 2.68 -30.23
CA GLU A 331 -16.97 4.10 -30.11
C GLU A 331 -16.08 4.81 -29.09
N TRP A 332 -15.82 4.17 -27.95
CA TRP A 332 -14.91 4.71 -26.95
C TRP A 332 -13.45 4.82 -27.43
N ILE A 333 -12.97 3.84 -28.21
CA ILE A 333 -11.62 3.90 -28.79
C ILE A 333 -11.50 5.11 -29.73
N MET A 334 -12.46 5.27 -30.66
CA MET A 334 -12.45 6.40 -31.61
C MET A 334 -12.51 7.76 -30.91
N GLU A 335 -13.34 7.88 -29.87
CA GLU A 335 -13.45 9.11 -29.08
C GLU A 335 -12.13 9.44 -28.36
N ILE A 336 -11.49 8.43 -27.75
CA ILE A 336 -10.21 8.61 -27.04
C ILE A 336 -9.09 8.98 -28.03
N GLU A 337 -9.03 8.34 -29.20
CA GLU A 337 -8.07 8.66 -30.26
C GLU A 337 -8.24 10.10 -30.76
N ALA A 338 -9.49 10.55 -30.94
CA ALA A 338 -9.78 11.94 -31.30
C ALA A 338 -9.32 12.93 -30.23
N ILE A 339 -9.55 12.63 -28.94
CA ILE A 339 -9.05 13.44 -27.82
C ILE A 339 -7.51 13.49 -27.84
N GLN A 340 -6.84 12.36 -28.02
CA GLN A 340 -5.39 12.26 -28.04
C GLN A 340 -4.76 13.06 -29.18
N GLY A 341 -5.35 13.00 -30.39
CA GLY A 341 -4.86 13.75 -31.56
C GLY A 341 -4.88 15.27 -31.40
N HIS A 342 -5.73 15.80 -30.50
CA HIS A 342 -5.79 17.23 -30.19
C HIS A 342 -4.80 17.71 -29.13
N TYR A 343 -4.19 16.79 -28.38
CA TYR A 343 -3.16 17.11 -27.38
C TYR A 343 -1.74 17.19 -28.00
N SER A 344 -1.59 16.66 -29.22
CA SER A 344 -0.37 16.69 -30.03
C SER A 344 -0.25 18.03 -30.77
#